data_AF-A0A9E5T6Z2-F1
#
_entry.id   AF-A0A9E5T6Z2-F1
#
_cell.length_a   1.000
_cell.length_b   1.000
_cell.length_c   1.000
_cell.angle_alpha   90.00
_cell.angle_beta   90.00
_cell.angle_gamma   90.00
#
_symmetry.space_group_name_H-M   'P 1'
#
loop_
_entity.id
_entity.type
_entity.pdbx_description
1 polymer ?
#
loop_
_entity_poly.entity_id
_entity_poly.type
_entity_poly.pdbx_seq_one_letter_code
_entity_poly.pdbx_strand_id
1 'polypeptide(L)'
;MEKKSTCETTDMICHRQVLFSLLLAAGIVLSLPWAVGADADYTDRVNVFLGTDSSAQCSPAAIRPLGMISPGPLNRTNAPCGYQWRTKELIGFNHTHLQGTGCGSYGVLVLLPTTGNKELGTMVNVPPHRQVAQPGYYRADIDQMKIRAEMTCTRRAAIHRYTFPTSDSARVLIDLSKGVHWAGHKPGSMRG
;
A
#
# COMPACT_ATOMS: atom_id res chain seq x y z
N MET A 1 -80.99 -42.32 15.61
CA MET A 1 -79.63 -42.88 15.71
C MET A 1 -78.92 -42.58 14.39
N GLU A 2 -78.52 -41.33 14.14
CA GLU A 2 -77.40 -40.60 14.75
C GLU A 2 -76.04 -41.27 14.45
N LYS A 3 -75.44 -40.88 13.32
CA LYS A 3 -74.00 -40.95 13.00
C LYS A 3 -73.77 -40.41 11.57
N LYS A 4 -73.79 -39.09 11.40
CA LYS A 4 -73.31 -38.45 10.14
C LYS A 4 -72.57 -37.12 10.32
N SER A 5 -72.35 -36.66 11.56
CA SER A 5 -71.86 -35.29 11.82
C SER A 5 -70.35 -35.17 12.13
N THR A 6 -69.58 -36.26 12.17
CA THR A 6 -68.18 -36.24 12.66
C THR A 6 -67.11 -36.32 11.58
N CYS A 7 -67.46 -36.51 10.29
CA CYS A 7 -66.46 -36.72 9.23
C CYS A 7 -65.95 -35.39 8.63
N GLU A 8 -66.81 -34.42 8.34
CA GLU A 8 -66.43 -33.19 7.62
C GLU A 8 -65.64 -32.19 8.48
N THR A 9 -65.78 -32.24 9.81
CA THR A 9 -65.09 -31.31 10.71
C THR A 9 -63.58 -31.62 10.80
N THR A 10 -63.17 -32.87 10.54
CA THR A 10 -61.79 -33.33 10.70
C THR A 10 -60.90 -32.88 9.54
N ASP A 11 -61.41 -32.85 8.31
CA ASP A 11 -60.68 -32.41 7.13
C ASP A 11 -60.40 -30.91 7.12
N MET A 12 -61.36 -30.09 7.59
CA MET A 12 -61.18 -28.64 7.70
C MET A 12 -60.16 -28.24 8.76
N ILE A 13 -60.02 -29.01 9.85
CA ILE A 13 -59.01 -28.77 10.89
C ILE A 13 -57.61 -29.14 10.36
N CYS A 14 -57.50 -30.25 9.61
CA CYS A 14 -56.24 -30.70 9.01
C CYS A 14 -55.71 -29.68 7.97
N HIS A 15 -56.57 -29.21 7.07
CA HIS A 15 -56.15 -28.25 6.03
C HIS A 15 -55.70 -26.90 6.61
N ARG A 16 -56.38 -26.42 7.66
CA ARG A 16 -56.07 -25.17 8.34
C ARG A 16 -54.79 -25.27 9.18
N GLN A 17 -54.49 -26.45 9.75
CA GLN A 17 -53.21 -26.71 10.43
C GLN A 17 -52.05 -26.79 9.44
N VAL A 18 -52.20 -27.48 8.31
CA VAL A 18 -51.15 -27.58 7.28
C VAL A 18 -50.82 -26.21 6.66
N LEU A 19 -51.83 -25.38 6.40
CA LEU A 19 -51.65 -24.00 5.92
C LEU A 19 -50.95 -23.10 6.95
N PHE A 20 -51.28 -23.24 8.24
CA PHE A 20 -50.61 -22.50 9.31
C PHE A 20 -49.14 -22.93 9.48
N SER A 21 -48.84 -24.22 9.35
CA SER A 21 -47.47 -24.75 9.41
C SER A 21 -46.60 -24.29 8.23
N LEU A 22 -47.17 -24.21 7.02
CA LEU A 22 -46.47 -23.70 5.83
C LEU A 22 -46.19 -22.20 5.92
N LEU A 23 -47.13 -21.42 6.46
CA LEU A 23 -46.93 -19.98 6.68
C LEU A 23 -45.90 -19.69 7.80
N LEU A 24 -45.87 -20.50 8.86
CA LEU A 24 -44.84 -20.41 9.89
C LEU A 24 -43.45 -20.77 9.34
N ALA A 25 -43.35 -21.82 8.53
CA ALA A 25 -42.09 -22.23 7.91
C ALA A 25 -41.57 -21.17 6.92
N ALA A 26 -42.44 -20.55 6.12
CA ALA A 26 -42.05 -19.45 5.23
C ALA A 26 -41.58 -18.20 5.99
N GLY A 27 -42.21 -17.87 7.12
CA GLY A 27 -41.79 -16.76 7.99
C GLY A 27 -40.40 -16.97 8.61
N ILE A 28 -40.05 -18.20 8.96
CA ILE A 28 -38.73 -18.54 9.52
C ILE A 28 -37.63 -18.42 8.46
N VAL A 29 -37.89 -18.85 7.22
CA VAL A 29 -36.90 -18.77 6.13
C VAL A 29 -36.62 -17.31 5.70
N LEU A 30 -37.62 -16.43 5.77
CA LEU A 30 -37.49 -14.99 5.49
C LEU A 30 -36.81 -14.19 6.61
N SER A 31 -36.68 -14.75 7.81
CA SER A 31 -36.06 -14.10 8.98
C SER A 31 -34.59 -14.45 9.19
N LEU A 32 -34.02 -15.33 8.36
CA LEU A 32 -32.59 -15.64 8.40
C LEU A 32 -31.82 -14.44 7.81
N PRO A 33 -31.03 -13.71 8.62
CA PRO A 33 -30.15 -12.70 8.07
C PRO A 33 -29.18 -13.40 7.12
N TRP A 34 -29.20 -13.02 5.85
CA TRP A 34 -28.12 -13.36 4.93
C TRP A 34 -26.88 -12.65 5.45
N ALA A 35 -26.09 -13.36 6.26
CA ALA A 35 -24.78 -12.91 6.66
C ALA A 35 -23.91 -12.90 5.40
N VAL A 36 -23.88 -11.75 4.72
CA VAL A 36 -22.82 -11.43 3.77
C VAL A 36 -21.55 -11.41 4.62
N GLY A 37 -20.76 -12.48 4.55
CA GLY A 37 -19.45 -12.53 5.18
C GLY A 37 -18.63 -11.35 4.64
N ALA A 38 -18.12 -10.50 5.53
CA ALA A 38 -17.18 -9.47 5.15
C ALA A 38 -15.97 -10.16 4.49
N ASP A 39 -15.64 -9.75 3.25
CA ASP A 39 -14.46 -10.24 2.57
C ASP A 39 -13.23 -9.89 3.41
N ALA A 40 -12.35 -10.86 3.67
CA ALA A 40 -11.22 -10.65 4.55
C ALA A 40 -10.18 -9.77 3.84
N ASP A 41 -9.84 -8.62 4.40
CA ASP A 41 -8.75 -7.80 3.88
C ASP A 41 -7.39 -8.46 4.20
N TYR A 42 -6.75 -8.99 3.15
CA TYR A 42 -5.43 -9.61 3.25
C TYR A 42 -4.29 -8.61 3.18
N THR A 43 -4.54 -7.35 2.79
CA THR A 43 -3.49 -6.34 2.62
C THR A 43 -2.83 -5.99 3.96
N ASP A 44 -3.59 -6.05 5.05
CA ASP A 44 -3.11 -5.85 6.43
C ASP A 44 -2.09 -6.92 6.88
N ARG A 45 -2.05 -8.07 6.21
CA ARG A 45 -1.09 -9.14 6.52
C ARG A 45 0.26 -8.97 5.81
N VAL A 46 0.37 -8.02 4.89
CA VAL A 46 1.57 -7.84 4.07
C VAL A 46 2.56 -6.92 4.78
N ASN A 47 3.70 -7.47 5.18
CA ASN A 47 4.82 -6.68 5.65
C ASN A 47 5.73 -6.26 4.47
N VAL A 48 5.57 -5.02 4.02
CA VAL A 48 6.32 -4.44 2.89
C VAL A 48 7.82 -4.25 3.21
N PHE A 49 8.19 -4.15 4.49
CA PHE A 49 9.60 -4.02 4.90
C PHE A 49 10.33 -5.37 4.96
N LEU A 50 9.63 -6.49 4.77
CA LEU A 50 10.25 -7.81 4.76
C LEU A 50 11.27 -7.90 3.61
N GLY A 51 12.48 -8.37 3.92
CA GLY A 51 13.55 -8.53 2.94
C GLY A 51 14.33 -7.26 2.58
N THR A 52 13.95 -6.10 3.13
CA THR A 52 14.60 -4.79 2.86
C THR A 52 15.95 -4.58 3.54
N ASP A 53 16.37 -5.50 4.41
CA ASP A 53 17.70 -5.54 5.03
C ASP A 53 18.26 -6.97 4.95
N SER A 54 18.17 -7.54 3.76
CA SER A 54 18.63 -8.90 3.49
C SER A 54 19.20 -8.99 2.07
N SER A 55 19.83 -10.13 1.76
CA SER A 55 20.27 -10.44 0.39
C SER A 55 19.11 -10.57 -0.61
N ALA A 56 17.85 -10.57 -0.16
CA ALA A 56 16.69 -10.56 -1.04
C ALA A 56 16.52 -9.24 -1.80
N GLN A 57 17.14 -8.14 -1.35
CA GLN A 57 17.12 -6.86 -2.07
C GLN A 57 15.69 -6.39 -2.43
N CYS A 58 14.82 -6.34 -1.41
CA CYS A 58 13.49 -5.75 -1.54
C CYS A 58 13.51 -4.28 -1.13
N SER A 59 12.60 -3.48 -1.67
CA SER A 59 12.39 -2.08 -1.34
C SER A 59 10.93 -1.82 -0.96
N PRO A 60 10.66 -0.90 -0.03
CA PRO A 60 9.31 -0.61 0.43
C PRO A 60 8.55 0.36 -0.48
N ALA A 61 8.96 0.45 -1.75
CA ALA A 61 8.36 1.35 -2.72
C ALA A 61 6.90 1.00 -2.98
N ALA A 62 6.07 2.04 -3.13
CA ALA A 62 4.66 1.90 -3.45
C ALA A 62 4.52 1.40 -4.89
N ILE A 63 4.00 0.19 -5.08
CA ILE A 63 3.80 -0.40 -6.40
C ILE A 63 2.43 -1.10 -6.48
N ARG A 64 1.79 -1.02 -7.65
CA ARG A 64 0.65 -1.89 -7.98
C ARG A 64 1.15 -3.24 -8.51
N PRO A 65 0.36 -4.33 -8.40
CA PRO A 65 0.71 -5.58 -9.06
C PRO A 65 1.02 -5.34 -10.55
N LEU A 66 2.23 -5.74 -10.98
CA LEU A 66 2.73 -5.56 -12.35
C LEU A 66 2.75 -4.08 -12.83
N GLY A 67 2.91 -3.12 -11.92
CA GLY A 67 3.10 -1.71 -12.23
C GLY A 67 4.45 -1.42 -12.89
N MET A 68 4.51 -0.43 -13.79
CA MET A 68 5.75 0.01 -14.44
C MET A 68 6.55 1.01 -13.60
N ILE A 69 5.92 1.57 -12.56
CA ILE A 69 6.48 2.63 -11.72
C ILE A 69 6.37 2.21 -10.26
N SER A 70 7.41 2.46 -9.48
CA SER A 70 7.49 2.10 -8.07
C SER A 70 8.10 3.25 -7.27
N PRO A 71 7.35 4.34 -7.02
CA PRO A 71 7.82 5.45 -6.21
C PRO A 71 8.16 5.03 -4.77
N GLY A 72 9.34 5.40 -4.30
CA GLY A 72 9.81 4.98 -2.98
C GLY A 72 11.13 5.63 -2.54
N PRO A 73 11.59 5.29 -1.33
CA PRO A 73 12.79 5.87 -0.74
C PRO A 73 14.09 5.33 -1.36
N LEU A 74 15.04 6.23 -1.60
CA LEU A 74 16.43 5.93 -1.96
C LEU A 74 17.34 6.36 -0.81
N ASN A 75 18.02 5.40 -0.16
CA ASN A 75 18.99 5.69 0.90
C ASN A 75 20.38 5.09 0.67
N ARG A 76 20.49 4.08 -0.20
CA ARG A 76 21.75 3.42 -0.53
C ARG A 76 21.84 3.23 -2.03
N THR A 77 22.66 4.06 -2.69
CA THR A 77 22.88 3.98 -4.14
C THR A 77 23.62 2.70 -4.55
N ASN A 78 24.40 2.12 -3.64
CA ASN A 78 25.14 0.88 -3.85
C ASN A 78 24.35 -0.37 -3.46
N ALA A 79 23.08 -0.26 -3.07
CA ALA A 79 22.19 -1.41 -2.90
C ALA A 79 21.45 -1.67 -4.22
N PRO A 80 21.31 -2.92 -4.70
CA PRO A 80 20.61 -3.24 -5.94
C PRO A 80 19.20 -2.66 -6.03
N CYS A 81 18.48 -2.68 -4.91
CA CYS A 81 17.15 -2.12 -4.79
C CYS A 81 17.11 -0.65 -4.36
N GLY A 82 18.25 0.02 -4.16
CA GLY A 82 18.33 1.42 -3.74
C GLY A 82 18.01 1.69 -2.27
N TYR A 83 17.65 0.67 -1.50
CA TYR A 83 17.14 0.83 -0.14
C TYR A 83 17.74 -0.17 0.84
N GLN A 84 17.95 0.25 2.09
CA GLN A 84 18.28 -0.61 3.21
C GLN A 84 17.59 -0.15 4.49
N TRP A 85 16.84 -1.04 5.17
CA TRP A 85 16.01 -0.68 6.33
C TRP A 85 16.78 0.01 7.46
N ARG A 86 17.98 -0.48 7.82
CA ARG A 86 18.76 0.06 8.94
C ARG A 86 19.39 1.42 8.65
N THR A 87 19.46 1.81 7.38
CA THR A 87 20.05 3.09 6.98
C THR A 87 19.05 4.20 7.23
N LYS A 88 19.42 5.14 8.10
CA LYS A 88 18.56 6.27 8.48
C LYS A 88 18.70 7.46 7.53
N GLU A 89 19.83 7.59 6.85
CA GLU A 89 20.02 8.62 5.82
C GLU A 89 19.02 8.39 4.68
N LEU A 90 18.56 9.46 4.05
CA LEU A 90 17.69 9.44 2.89
C LEU A 90 18.23 10.44 1.88
N ILE A 91 18.50 9.96 0.68
CA ILE A 91 18.96 10.77 -0.45
C ILE A 91 17.77 11.48 -1.09
N GLY A 92 16.64 10.78 -1.18
CA GLY A 92 15.37 11.31 -1.63
C GLY A 92 14.43 10.18 -2.02
N PHE A 93 13.45 10.50 -2.84
CA PHE A 93 12.48 9.56 -3.35
C PHE A 93 12.61 9.41 -4.85
N ASN A 94 12.87 8.20 -5.32
CA ASN A 94 12.96 7.93 -6.75
C ASN A 94 11.68 7.23 -7.24
N HIS A 95 11.57 7.07 -8.56
CA HIS A 95 10.36 6.59 -9.23
C HIS A 95 10.39 5.10 -9.61
N THR A 96 11.54 4.45 -9.54
CA THR A 96 11.77 3.13 -10.16
C THR A 96 12.77 2.35 -9.34
N HIS A 97 12.32 1.24 -8.77
CA HIS A 97 13.11 0.32 -7.98
C HIS A 97 13.09 -1.08 -8.60
N LEU A 98 14.26 -1.70 -8.70
CA LEU A 98 14.36 -3.13 -8.93
C LEU A 98 14.16 -3.88 -7.61
N GLN A 99 13.43 -4.98 -7.69
CA GLN A 99 13.11 -5.84 -6.54
C GLN A 99 13.76 -7.20 -6.77
N GLY A 100 14.43 -7.76 -5.77
CA GLY A 100 14.94 -9.13 -5.87
C GLY A 100 16.23 -9.31 -6.66
N THR A 101 16.89 -8.22 -7.08
CA THR A 101 18.01 -8.31 -8.03
C THR A 101 19.36 -8.38 -7.35
N GLY A 102 20.29 -9.12 -7.96
CA GLY A 102 21.71 -9.15 -7.55
C GLY A 102 22.54 -7.98 -8.11
N CYS A 103 21.96 -7.17 -8.99
CA CYS A 103 22.59 -5.98 -9.57
C CYS A 103 21.57 -4.83 -9.61
N GLY A 104 22.03 -3.61 -9.35
CA GLY A 104 21.20 -2.42 -9.30
C GLY A 104 21.28 -1.57 -10.57
N SER A 105 20.15 -0.95 -10.93
CA SER A 105 20.00 0.04 -11.99
C SER A 105 18.76 0.89 -11.70
N TYR A 106 18.45 1.87 -12.56
CA TYR A 106 17.33 2.82 -12.44
C TYR A 106 17.48 3.90 -11.33
N GLY A 107 16.38 4.56 -10.98
CA GLY A 107 16.32 5.54 -9.90
C GLY A 107 16.83 6.94 -10.28
N VAL A 108 16.94 7.26 -11.57
CA VAL A 108 17.57 8.48 -12.11
C VAL A 108 16.83 9.78 -11.75
N LEU A 109 15.51 9.70 -11.48
CA LEU A 109 14.71 10.85 -11.08
C LEU A 109 14.46 10.83 -9.58
N VAL A 110 15.31 11.55 -8.82
CA VAL A 110 15.24 11.62 -7.35
C VAL A 110 14.65 12.96 -6.90
N LEU A 111 13.62 12.92 -6.08
CA LEU A 111 12.94 14.09 -5.52
C LEU A 111 13.20 14.18 -4.03
N LEU A 112 13.53 15.36 -3.54
CA LEU A 112 13.67 15.62 -2.11
C LEU A 112 12.87 16.88 -1.73
N PRO A 113 11.78 16.77 -0.95
CA PRO A 113 11.08 17.94 -0.45
C PRO A 113 11.92 18.60 0.67
N THR A 114 12.07 19.92 0.60
CA THR A 114 12.88 20.70 1.55
C THR A 114 12.22 22.02 1.93
N THR A 115 12.68 22.59 3.04
CA THR A 115 12.43 23.98 3.41
C THR A 115 13.75 24.76 3.39
N GLY A 116 13.75 25.96 2.83
CA GLY A 116 14.92 26.84 2.72
C GLY A 116 15.78 26.57 1.47
N ASN A 117 16.90 27.28 1.37
CA ASN A 117 17.89 27.07 0.31
C ASN A 117 18.77 25.87 0.66
N LYS A 118 18.42 24.70 0.13
CA LYS A 118 19.22 23.47 0.22
C LYS A 118 19.81 23.16 -1.15
N GLU A 119 21.08 22.76 -1.16
CA GLU A 119 21.81 22.38 -2.37
C GLU A 119 21.45 20.96 -2.81
N LEU A 120 21.66 20.67 -4.10
CA LEU A 120 21.60 19.29 -4.62
C LEU A 120 22.58 18.38 -3.87
N GLY A 121 22.20 17.12 -3.65
CA GLY A 121 22.97 16.19 -2.83
C GLY A 121 22.79 16.33 -1.32
N THR A 122 21.94 17.26 -0.84
CA THR A 122 21.49 17.27 0.56
C THR A 122 20.85 15.93 0.91
N MET A 123 21.26 15.33 2.02
CA MET A 123 20.63 14.14 2.58
C MET A 123 19.89 14.50 3.88
N VAL A 124 18.79 13.81 4.14
CA VAL A 124 18.00 13.99 5.37
C VAL A 124 17.97 12.69 6.17
N ASN A 125 17.60 12.78 7.44
CA ASN A 125 17.51 11.61 8.30
C ASN A 125 16.05 11.17 8.46
N VAL A 126 15.74 9.93 8.07
CA VAL A 126 14.44 9.28 8.21
C VAL A 126 14.64 7.89 8.84
N PRO A 127 14.58 7.77 10.17
CA PRO A 127 14.76 6.48 10.84
C PRO A 127 13.57 5.53 10.55
N PRO A 128 13.75 4.21 10.75
CA PRO A 128 12.74 3.19 10.48
C PRO A 128 11.33 3.47 11.04
N HIS A 129 11.25 3.93 12.29
CA HIS A 129 9.98 4.22 12.97
C HIS A 129 9.23 5.45 12.42
N ARG A 130 9.87 6.25 11.55
CA ARG A 130 9.26 7.36 10.82
C ARG A 130 8.78 6.97 9.42
N GLN A 131 8.87 5.69 9.08
CA GLN A 131 8.45 5.15 7.80
C GLN A 131 7.23 4.25 8.01
N VAL A 132 6.26 4.35 7.12
CA VAL A 132 5.09 3.46 7.07
C VAL A 132 4.89 3.04 5.63
N ALA A 133 4.72 1.74 5.40
CA ALA A 133 4.49 1.20 4.07
C ALA A 133 3.39 0.15 4.11
N GLN A 134 2.55 0.15 3.09
CA GLN A 134 1.46 -0.78 2.83
C GLN A 134 1.44 -1.09 1.33
N PRO A 135 0.80 -2.18 0.88
CA PRO A 135 0.68 -2.44 -0.56
C PRO A 135 0.15 -1.22 -1.33
N GLY A 136 0.95 -0.69 -2.25
CA GLY A 136 0.60 0.49 -3.05
C GLY A 136 0.75 1.85 -2.36
N TYR A 137 1.29 1.92 -1.14
CA TYR A 137 1.44 3.16 -0.38
C TYR A 137 2.72 3.21 0.46
N TYR A 138 3.40 4.36 0.45
CA TYR A 138 4.56 4.61 1.27
C TYR A 138 4.49 6.01 1.89
N ARG A 139 4.91 6.15 3.15
CA ARG A 139 5.02 7.41 3.88
C ARG A 139 6.33 7.48 4.64
N ALA A 140 6.95 8.67 4.61
CA ALA A 140 8.08 9.03 5.45
C ALA A 140 7.85 10.40 6.10
N ASP A 141 8.11 10.47 7.41
CA ASP A 141 8.12 11.73 8.16
C ASP A 141 9.58 12.23 8.32
N ILE A 142 9.89 13.38 7.72
CA ILE A 142 11.21 14.04 7.76
C ILE A 142 11.19 15.06 8.90
N ASP A 143 11.50 14.60 10.11
CA ASP A 143 11.40 15.39 11.34
C ASP A 143 12.20 16.69 11.29
N GLN A 144 13.40 16.66 10.70
CA GLN A 144 14.32 17.81 10.60
C GLN A 144 13.70 19.02 9.89
N MET A 145 12.77 18.77 8.97
CA MET A 145 12.09 19.80 8.17
C MET A 145 10.59 19.86 8.48
N LYS A 146 10.09 18.99 9.36
CA LYS A 146 8.66 18.80 9.66
C LYS A 146 7.82 18.53 8.40
N ILE A 147 8.40 17.81 7.43
CA ILE A 147 7.75 17.47 6.17
C ILE A 147 7.25 16.03 6.24
N ARG A 148 6.01 15.80 5.84
CA ARG A 148 5.50 14.45 5.57
C ARG A 148 5.48 14.20 4.07
N ALA A 149 6.14 13.15 3.63
CA ALA A 149 6.16 12.70 2.24
C ALA A 149 5.35 11.40 2.10
N GLU A 150 4.38 11.42 1.21
CA GLU A 150 3.49 10.29 0.94
C GLU A 150 3.52 9.99 -0.55
N MET A 151 3.49 8.70 -0.89
CA MET A 151 3.69 8.23 -2.25
C MET A 151 2.71 7.09 -2.55
N THR A 152 2.13 7.14 -3.74
CA THR A 152 1.37 6.04 -4.34
C THR A 152 1.57 6.06 -5.85
N CYS A 153 1.00 5.12 -6.57
CA CYS A 153 1.19 5.01 -8.00
C CYS A 153 -0.03 4.50 -8.76
N THR A 154 -0.08 4.91 -10.02
CA THR A 154 -0.87 4.24 -11.05
C THR A 154 -0.04 3.16 -11.73
N ARG A 155 -0.51 2.60 -12.85
CA ARG A 155 0.30 1.64 -13.64
C ARG A 155 1.57 2.27 -14.21
N ARG A 156 1.60 3.58 -14.46
CA ARG A 156 2.67 4.27 -15.22
C ARG A 156 3.08 5.65 -14.67
N ALA A 157 2.40 6.15 -13.64
CA ALA A 157 2.68 7.46 -13.04
C ALA A 157 2.80 7.34 -11.52
N ALA A 158 3.78 8.02 -10.94
CA ALA A 158 3.90 8.21 -9.50
C ALA A 158 3.06 9.41 -9.05
N ILE A 159 2.52 9.32 -7.84
CA ILE A 159 1.76 10.39 -7.20
C ILE A 159 2.45 10.67 -5.87
N HIS A 160 2.89 11.92 -5.68
CA HIS A 160 3.56 12.38 -4.48
C HIS A 160 2.69 13.41 -3.78
N ARG A 161 2.54 13.30 -2.47
CA ARG A 161 1.92 14.30 -1.61
C ARG A 161 2.95 14.73 -0.56
N TYR A 162 3.28 16.01 -0.56
CA TYR A 162 4.18 16.61 0.43
C TYR A 162 3.40 17.57 1.31
N THR A 163 3.40 17.32 2.61
CA THR A 163 2.81 18.24 3.60
C THR A 163 3.95 19.02 4.24
N PHE A 164 4.03 20.31 3.96
CA PHE A 164 5.02 21.22 4.51
C PHE A 164 4.49 21.92 5.77
N PRO A 165 5.37 22.34 6.69
CA PRO A 165 4.99 23.33 7.69
C PRO A 165 4.73 24.69 7.03
N THR A 166 4.09 25.62 7.75
CA THR A 166 4.01 27.02 7.32
C THR A 166 5.42 27.55 7.07
N SER A 167 5.73 27.89 5.81
CA SER A 167 7.07 28.32 5.38
C SER A 167 6.99 29.11 4.08
N ASP A 168 7.77 30.20 4.01
CA ASP A 168 7.94 30.99 2.77
C ASP A 168 8.98 30.39 1.82
N SER A 169 9.50 29.20 2.13
CA SER A 169 10.63 28.58 1.42
C SER A 169 10.45 27.08 1.18
N ALA A 170 9.20 26.61 1.11
CA ALA A 170 8.88 25.23 0.74
C ALA A 170 9.27 24.97 -0.73
N ARG A 171 10.04 23.89 -0.95
CA ARG A 171 10.59 23.53 -2.26
C ARG A 171 10.67 22.02 -2.43
N VAL A 172 10.78 21.58 -3.69
CA VAL A 172 11.09 20.18 -4.03
C VAL A 172 12.32 20.22 -4.93
N LEU A 173 13.42 19.64 -4.45
CA LEU A 173 14.63 19.46 -5.24
C LEU A 173 14.43 18.26 -6.16
N ILE A 174 14.87 18.41 -7.41
CA ILE A 174 14.87 17.35 -8.41
C ILE A 174 16.32 17.12 -8.81
N ASP A 175 16.86 15.98 -8.43
CA ASP A 175 18.22 15.57 -8.75
C ASP A 175 18.19 14.50 -9.84
N LEU A 176 18.68 14.87 -11.03
CA LEU A 176 18.81 13.99 -12.20
C LEU A 176 20.17 13.29 -12.26
N SER A 177 21.10 13.67 -11.38
CA SER A 177 22.46 13.12 -11.34
C SER A 177 22.56 11.87 -10.46
N LYS A 178 21.56 11.62 -9.61
CA LYS A 178 21.53 10.52 -8.64
C LYS A 178 20.65 9.39 -9.12
N GLY A 179 21.04 8.17 -8.75
CA GLY A 179 20.24 6.97 -8.94
C GLY A 179 20.89 5.78 -8.26
N VAL A 180 20.41 4.59 -8.59
CA VAL A 180 21.04 3.34 -8.13
C VAL A 180 22.29 3.10 -8.99
N HIS A 181 23.44 3.02 -8.34
CA HIS A 181 24.76 2.84 -8.96
C HIS A 181 25.49 1.69 -8.25
N TRP A 182 25.11 0.47 -8.61
CA TRP A 182 25.67 -0.76 -8.04
C TRP A 182 27.15 -0.99 -8.43
N ALA A 183 27.51 -0.75 -9.69
CA ALA A 183 28.79 -1.17 -10.26
C ALA A 183 29.92 -0.11 -10.21
N GLY A 184 29.93 0.78 -9.21
CA GLY A 184 30.99 1.80 -9.08
C GLY A 184 31.07 2.81 -10.24
N HIS A 185 30.06 2.84 -11.13
CA HIS A 185 29.98 3.82 -12.20
C HIS A 185 29.65 5.19 -11.63
N LYS A 186 30.36 6.22 -12.08
CA LYS A 186 30.14 7.60 -11.61
C LYS A 186 28.68 8.04 -11.88
N PRO A 187 27.99 8.66 -10.92
CA PRO A 187 26.68 9.26 -11.15
C PRO A 187 26.73 10.22 -12.36
N GLY A 188 25.79 10.11 -13.30
CA GLY A 188 25.76 10.92 -14.53
C GLY A 188 26.59 10.42 -15.71
N SER A 189 27.32 9.30 -15.56
CA SER A 189 28.03 8.64 -16.66
C SER A 189 27.07 7.87 -17.58
N MET A 190 26.40 8.54 -18.51
CA MET A 190 25.78 7.86 -19.65
C MET A 190 26.87 7.45 -20.66
N ARG A 191 27.59 6.37 -20.36
CA ARG A 191 28.31 5.60 -21.39
C ARG A 191 27.52 4.33 -21.62
N GLY A 192 26.66 4.37 -22.63
CA GLY A 192 26.16 3.17 -23.29
C GLY A 192 27.25 2.50 -24.11
#